data_AF-A0A923BJQ4-F1
#
_entry.id   AF-A0A923BJQ4-F1
#
_cell.length_a   1.000
_cell.length_b   1.000
_cell.length_c   1.000
_cell.angle_alpha   90.00
_cell.angle_beta   90.00
_cell.angle_gamma   90.00
#
_symmetry.space_group_name_H-M   'P 1'
#
loop_
_entity.id
_entity.type
_entity.pdbx_description
1 polymer ?
#
loop_
_entity_poly.entity_id
_entity_poly.type
_entity_poly.pdbx_seq_one_letter_code
_entity_poly.pdbx_strand_id
1 'polypeptide(L)'
;MDLVRLLPSVDDRYRQAREGLDPDSYPLHSELALWLVSVERVDLAIEVMEAYSQRHADHEQARRDLHSFRLLAELRAKQARPGPTAPPPVQPTAQPTAQPTAPRPPAGGDARPTAPARTPLLDAREQALVKAFELALDDSAEVTIPDDVLDDLFKTYGSTPRVPATPEARALFRSAPARVQLETIFSLRARELYPRLIILGLPDSLRRFRDDVHAAYLVSACATAACHGGQEAGRLAFATGRPPNSDANVLTNFVIADRFVALADGQPQPLLDWASPERSLLLQYALPRDEAQLDHPPAPGPDGRDRWRQALSGRQDPRYAAALQWVRSVVQPRPEFDLRYKPARPFEPPTAPPTNATASPPR
;
A
#
# COMPACT_ATOMS: atom_id res chain seq x y z
N MET A 1 -4.00 22.28 -20.40
CA MET A 1 -5.36 22.26 -19.81
C MET A 1 -5.81 20.81 -19.81
N ASP A 2 -5.68 20.14 -18.67
CA ASP A 2 -6.06 18.74 -18.54
C ASP A 2 -7.59 18.61 -18.49
N LEU A 3 -8.11 17.74 -19.35
CA LEU A 3 -9.51 17.35 -19.38
C LEU A 3 -9.85 16.68 -18.03
N VAL A 4 -10.71 17.32 -17.25
CA VAL A 4 -11.33 16.73 -16.05
C VAL A 4 -12.09 15.49 -16.51
N ARG A 5 -11.49 14.31 -16.31
CA ARG A 5 -12.12 13.03 -16.58
C ARG A 5 -13.16 12.81 -15.47
N LEU A 6 -14.43 13.09 -15.77
CA LEU A 6 -15.54 12.83 -14.86
C LEU A 6 -15.54 11.34 -14.51
N LEU A 7 -15.27 11.02 -13.25
CA LEU A 7 -15.35 9.65 -12.75
C LEU A 7 -16.82 9.18 -12.78
N PRO A 8 -17.10 7.88 -13.00
CA PRO A 8 -18.44 7.33 -12.89
C PRO A 8 -19.03 7.58 -11.48
N SER A 9 -20.37 7.55 -11.38
CA SER A 9 -21.05 7.77 -10.11
C SER A 9 -20.63 6.74 -9.05
N VAL A 10 -20.84 7.04 -7.76
CA VAL A 10 -20.58 6.07 -6.68
C VAL A 10 -21.38 4.78 -6.89
N ASP A 11 -22.62 4.88 -7.39
CA ASP A 11 -23.47 3.72 -7.66
C ASP A 11 -22.99 2.88 -8.84
N ASP A 12 -22.49 3.51 -9.91
CA ASP A 12 -21.90 2.80 -11.06
C ASP A 12 -20.65 2.03 -10.63
N ARG A 13 -19.80 2.67 -9.82
CA ARG A 13 -18.57 2.05 -9.30
C ARG A 13 -18.87 0.94 -8.31
N TYR A 14 -19.88 1.10 -7.45
CA TYR A 14 -20.35 0.05 -6.55
C TYR A 14 -20.83 -1.18 -7.33
N ARG A 15 -21.62 -0.98 -8.41
CA ARG A 15 -22.08 -2.08 -9.26
C ARG A 15 -20.91 -2.81 -9.92
N GLN A 16 -19.97 -2.09 -10.51
CA GLN A 16 -18.77 -2.69 -11.11
C GLN A 16 -17.93 -3.47 -10.08
N ALA A 17 -17.73 -2.92 -8.89
CA ALA A 17 -17.00 -3.59 -7.82
C ALA A 17 -17.72 -4.89 -7.36
N ARG A 18 -19.05 -4.89 -7.31
CA ARG A 18 -19.84 -6.09 -7.00
C ARG A 18 -19.78 -7.17 -8.07
N GLU A 19 -19.73 -6.81 -9.35
CA GLU A 19 -19.68 -7.79 -10.46
C GLU A 19 -18.39 -8.63 -10.46
N GLY A 20 -17.30 -8.06 -9.93
CA GLY A 20 -16.01 -8.74 -9.79
C GLY A 20 -15.73 -9.34 -8.42
N LEU A 21 -16.68 -9.25 -7.48
CA LEU A 21 -16.45 -9.63 -6.08
C LEU A 21 -16.56 -11.15 -5.89
N ASP A 22 -15.49 -11.79 -5.45
CA ASP A 22 -15.52 -13.19 -5.03
C ASP A 22 -16.42 -13.34 -3.79
N PRO A 23 -17.54 -14.09 -3.88
CA PRO A 23 -18.54 -14.19 -2.82
C PRO A 23 -18.02 -14.83 -1.52
N ASP A 24 -16.89 -15.54 -1.56
CA ASP A 24 -16.34 -16.23 -0.40
C ASP A 24 -15.17 -15.47 0.25
N SER A 25 -14.68 -14.39 -0.40
CA SER A 25 -13.56 -13.59 0.08
C SER A 25 -14.00 -12.48 1.05
N TYR A 26 -13.97 -12.77 2.35
CA TYR A 26 -14.16 -11.74 3.40
C TYR A 26 -13.25 -10.52 3.20
N PRO A 27 -11.95 -10.67 2.88
CA PRO A 27 -11.07 -9.52 2.69
C PRO A 27 -11.56 -8.55 1.61
N LEU A 28 -12.11 -9.06 0.49
CA LEU A 28 -12.62 -8.20 -0.58
C LEU A 28 -13.93 -7.50 -0.17
N HIS A 29 -14.82 -8.18 0.56
CA HIS A 29 -16.06 -7.60 1.07
C HIS A 29 -15.80 -6.50 2.11
N SER A 30 -14.89 -6.75 3.06
CA SER A 30 -14.50 -5.78 4.09
C SER A 30 -13.90 -4.53 3.46
N GLU A 31 -13.07 -4.67 2.43
CA GLU A 31 -12.47 -3.55 1.71
C GLU A 31 -13.51 -2.72 0.93
N LEU A 32 -14.43 -3.38 0.22
CA LEU A 32 -15.53 -2.71 -0.46
C LEU A 32 -16.40 -1.94 0.53
N ALA A 33 -16.73 -2.55 1.67
CA ALA A 33 -17.51 -1.90 2.73
C ALA A 33 -16.79 -0.70 3.34
N LEU A 34 -15.47 -0.80 3.58
CA LEU A 34 -14.67 0.32 4.08
C LEU A 34 -14.58 1.48 3.06
N TRP A 35 -14.46 1.16 1.77
CA TRP A 35 -14.53 2.17 0.71
C TRP A 35 -15.91 2.85 0.70
N LEU A 36 -17.01 2.09 0.78
CA LEU A 36 -18.38 2.64 0.84
C LEU A 36 -18.57 3.57 2.04
N VAL A 37 -18.05 3.21 3.21
CA VAL A 37 -18.04 4.09 4.39
C VAL A 37 -17.27 5.38 4.13
N SER A 38 -16.13 5.30 3.44
CA SER A 38 -15.28 6.45 3.11
C SER A 38 -15.95 7.46 2.17
N VAL A 39 -16.79 6.97 1.25
CA VAL A 39 -17.60 7.80 0.34
C VAL A 39 -19.00 8.11 0.89
N GLU A 40 -19.17 7.99 2.21
CA GLU A 40 -20.39 8.28 2.97
C GLU A 40 -21.62 7.41 2.65
N ARG A 41 -21.43 6.28 1.97
CA ARG A 41 -22.47 5.27 1.68
C ARG A 41 -22.47 4.11 2.67
N VAL A 42 -22.71 4.41 3.95
CA VAL A 42 -22.75 3.39 5.03
C VAL A 42 -23.90 2.40 4.84
N ASP A 43 -24.99 2.84 4.22
CA ASP A 43 -26.11 2.00 3.80
C ASP A 43 -25.63 0.82 2.93
N LEU A 44 -24.91 1.11 1.86
CA LEU A 44 -24.37 0.07 0.97
C LEU A 44 -23.29 -0.77 1.65
N ALA A 45 -22.49 -0.18 2.55
CA ALA A 45 -21.48 -0.91 3.31
C ALA A 45 -22.11 -1.99 4.20
N ILE A 46 -23.25 -1.66 4.83
CA ILE A 46 -24.05 -2.60 5.60
C ILE A 46 -24.58 -3.71 4.68
N GLU A 47 -25.16 -3.38 3.53
CA GLU A 47 -25.68 -4.36 2.58
C GLU A 47 -24.61 -5.38 2.13
N VAL A 48 -23.39 -4.91 1.82
CA VAL A 48 -22.26 -5.77 1.43
C VAL A 48 -21.91 -6.75 2.55
N MET A 49 -21.80 -6.27 3.79
CA MET A 49 -21.42 -7.10 4.92
C MET A 49 -22.55 -7.99 5.43
N GLU A 50 -23.81 -7.60 5.25
CA GLU A 50 -24.98 -8.45 5.50
C GLU A 50 -25.01 -9.62 4.53
N ALA A 51 -24.84 -9.37 3.23
CA ALA A 51 -24.80 -10.42 2.21
C ALA A 51 -23.68 -11.44 2.49
N TYR A 52 -22.49 -10.97 2.87
CA TYR A 52 -21.39 -11.85 3.26
C TYR A 52 -21.72 -12.66 4.52
N SER A 53 -22.20 -11.99 5.58
CA SER A 53 -22.48 -12.61 6.87
C SER A 53 -23.65 -13.61 6.82
N GLN A 54 -24.60 -13.44 5.89
CA GLN A 54 -25.67 -14.42 5.64
C GLN A 54 -25.14 -15.72 5.05
N ARG A 55 -24.12 -15.64 4.19
CA ARG A 55 -23.49 -16.80 3.55
C ARG A 55 -22.47 -17.49 4.47
N HIS A 56 -21.82 -16.72 5.35
CA HIS A 56 -20.74 -17.17 6.25
C HIS A 56 -21.08 -16.86 7.71
N ALA A 57 -22.12 -17.51 8.23
CA ALA A 57 -22.71 -17.19 9.55
C ALA A 57 -21.74 -17.36 10.74
N ASP A 58 -20.74 -18.24 10.59
CA ASP A 58 -19.70 -18.52 11.58
C ASP A 58 -18.51 -17.54 11.52
N HIS A 59 -18.40 -16.72 10.48
CA HIS A 59 -17.28 -15.79 10.30
C HIS A 59 -17.36 -14.61 11.30
N GLU A 60 -16.76 -14.77 12.47
CA GLU A 60 -16.85 -13.84 13.60
C GLU A 60 -16.46 -12.40 13.24
N GLN A 61 -15.36 -12.22 12.50
CA GLN A 61 -14.90 -10.88 12.12
C GLN A 61 -15.91 -10.15 11.21
N ALA A 62 -16.62 -10.85 10.34
CA ALA A 62 -17.62 -10.23 9.46
C ALA A 62 -18.81 -9.70 10.27
N ARG A 63 -19.23 -10.45 11.31
CA ARG A 63 -20.27 -10.01 12.25
C ARG A 63 -19.85 -8.79 13.06
N ARG A 64 -18.59 -8.72 13.50
CA ARG A 64 -18.04 -7.56 14.22
C ARG A 64 -17.98 -6.31 13.33
N ASP A 65 -17.50 -6.45 12.10
CA ASP A 65 -17.46 -5.36 11.12
C ASP A 65 -18.88 -4.85 10.79
N LEU A 66 -19.82 -5.76 10.53
CA LEU A 66 -21.22 -5.43 10.27
C LEU A 66 -21.86 -4.67 11.45
N HIS A 67 -21.63 -5.13 12.67
CA HIS A 67 -22.10 -4.42 13.87
C HIS A 67 -21.52 -3.01 13.96
N SER A 68 -20.22 -2.86 13.66
CA SER A 68 -19.53 -1.57 13.67
C SER A 68 -20.11 -0.60 12.64
N PHE A 69 -20.44 -1.07 11.43
CA PHE A 69 -21.06 -0.25 10.39
C PHE A 69 -22.50 0.17 10.75
N ARG A 70 -23.29 -0.71 11.37
CA ARG A 70 -24.62 -0.35 11.90
C ARG A 70 -24.53 0.73 12.98
N LEU A 71 -23.60 0.59 13.93
CA LEU A 71 -23.37 1.60 14.96
C LEU A 71 -22.95 2.94 14.35
N LEU A 72 -22.08 2.93 13.33
CA LEU A 72 -21.68 4.14 12.62
C LEU A 72 -22.88 4.82 11.94
N ALA A 73 -23.76 4.06 11.30
CA ALA A 73 -24.98 4.59 10.69
C ALA A 73 -25.90 5.24 11.73
N GLU A 74 -26.09 4.60 12.89
CA GLU A 74 -26.87 5.15 14.00
C GLU A 74 -26.30 6.46 14.55
N LEU A 75 -24.98 6.52 14.75
CA LEU A 75 -24.30 7.73 15.22
C LEU A 75 -24.47 8.88 14.23
N ARG A 76 -24.30 8.62 12.93
CA ARG A 76 -24.53 9.62 11.88
C ARG A 76 -25.98 10.09 11.85
N ALA A 77 -26.94 9.17 11.98
CA ALA A 77 -28.36 9.52 12.03
C ALA A 77 -28.72 10.38 13.25
N LYS A 78 -28.10 10.13 14.41
CA LYS A 78 -28.27 10.96 15.61
C LYS A 78 -27.66 12.35 15.46
N GLN A 79 -26.51 12.46 14.80
CA GLN A 79 -25.83 13.73 14.52
C GLN A 79 -26.54 14.56 13.44
N ALA A 80 -27.21 13.90 12.49
CA ALA A 80 -27.95 14.53 11.39
C ALA A 80 -29.35 15.01 11.78
N ARG A 81 -29.75 15.01 13.06
CA ARG A 81 -31.00 15.60 13.53
C ARG A 81 -30.78 17.02 14.07
N PRO A 82 -31.11 18.09 13.32
CA PRO A 82 -31.44 19.39 13.91
C PRO A 82 -32.80 19.30 14.63
N GLY A 83 -33.04 20.20 15.59
CA GLY A 83 -34.30 20.34 16.32
C GLY A 83 -35.54 20.55 15.42
N PRO A 84 -36.76 20.51 15.99
CA PRO A 84 -37.98 20.29 15.22
C PRO A 84 -38.36 21.51 14.38
N THR A 85 -38.34 21.38 13.06
CA THR A 85 -39.31 22.07 12.19
C THR A 85 -39.43 21.41 10.81
N ALA A 86 -40.70 21.27 10.41
CA ALA A 86 -41.27 20.99 9.09
C ALA A 86 -41.42 19.52 8.60
N PRO A 87 -42.56 19.19 7.96
CA PRO A 87 -42.99 17.81 7.66
C PRO A 87 -42.39 17.28 6.34
N PRO A 88 -42.43 15.96 6.12
CA PRO A 88 -41.72 15.32 5.02
C PRO A 88 -42.40 15.54 3.66
N PRO A 89 -41.63 15.64 2.55
CA PRO A 89 -42.20 15.57 1.22
C PRO A 89 -42.62 14.13 0.87
N VAL A 90 -43.72 14.08 0.15
CA VAL A 90 -44.48 12.92 -0.30
C VAL A 90 -43.64 12.01 -1.21
N GLN A 91 -43.58 10.72 -0.88
CA GLN A 91 -43.12 9.66 -1.77
C GLN A 91 -44.15 9.40 -2.88
N PRO A 92 -43.75 9.21 -4.14
CA PRO A 92 -44.56 8.48 -5.11
C PRO A 92 -44.25 6.99 -5.04
N THR A 93 -45.29 6.22 -4.73
CA THR A 93 -45.39 4.76 -4.78
C THR A 93 -45.18 4.17 -6.19
N ALA A 94 -44.64 2.95 -6.19
CA ALA A 94 -44.34 2.06 -7.30
C ALA A 94 -45.53 1.73 -8.22
N GLN A 95 -45.25 1.17 -9.42
CA GLN A 95 -45.62 -0.22 -9.78
C GLN A 95 -45.07 -0.67 -11.17
N PRO A 96 -45.09 -1.99 -11.48
CA PRO A 96 -44.10 -2.69 -12.31
C PRO A 96 -44.63 -3.09 -13.70
N THR A 97 -43.74 -3.30 -14.67
CA THR A 97 -44.09 -4.00 -15.92
C THR A 97 -42.97 -4.86 -16.50
N ALA A 98 -43.28 -6.16 -16.55
CA ALA A 98 -42.91 -7.25 -17.44
C ALA A 98 -41.85 -7.06 -18.55
N GLN A 99 -40.99 -8.10 -18.64
CA GLN A 99 -40.12 -8.46 -19.77
C GLN A 99 -40.90 -8.70 -21.08
N PRO A 100 -40.22 -8.52 -22.23
CA PRO A 100 -40.20 -9.59 -23.23
C PRO A 100 -38.77 -9.98 -23.67
N THR A 101 -38.56 -11.29 -23.77
CA THR A 101 -37.41 -12.01 -24.32
C THR A 101 -37.38 -11.98 -25.85
N ALA A 102 -36.24 -11.67 -26.48
CA ALA A 102 -35.80 -12.17 -27.80
C ALA A 102 -34.29 -11.85 -28.04
N PRO A 103 -33.61 -12.37 -29.09
CA PRO A 103 -32.43 -13.23 -28.93
C PRO A 103 -31.09 -12.58 -29.28
N ARG A 104 -30.04 -13.22 -28.75
CA ARG A 104 -28.60 -12.93 -28.89
C ARG A 104 -28.05 -13.09 -30.33
N PRO A 105 -27.21 -12.17 -30.82
CA PRO A 105 -26.18 -12.44 -31.83
C PRO A 105 -24.80 -12.77 -31.18
N PRO A 106 -23.92 -13.51 -31.87
CA PRO A 106 -22.67 -14.00 -31.29
C PRO A 106 -21.46 -13.07 -31.48
N ALA A 107 -20.52 -13.21 -30.54
CA ALA A 107 -19.07 -12.97 -30.62
C ALA A 107 -18.55 -11.55 -30.94
N GLY A 108 -18.04 -10.90 -29.90
CA GLY A 108 -16.97 -9.91 -29.95
C GLY A 108 -16.22 -10.01 -28.61
N GLY A 109 -14.94 -10.39 -28.66
CA GLY A 109 -14.14 -10.62 -27.46
C GLY A 109 -13.81 -9.30 -26.77
N ASP A 110 -14.53 -8.99 -25.70
CA ASP A 110 -14.21 -7.86 -24.84
C ASP A 110 -13.59 -8.36 -23.55
N ALA A 111 -12.38 -7.86 -23.29
CA ALA A 111 -11.67 -8.02 -22.04
C ALA A 111 -12.59 -7.64 -20.88
N ARG A 112 -12.88 -8.64 -20.05
CA ARG A 112 -13.58 -8.47 -18.77
C ARG A 112 -12.87 -7.37 -17.96
N PRO A 113 -13.57 -6.35 -17.43
CA PRO A 113 -12.96 -5.41 -16.51
C PRO A 113 -12.43 -6.20 -15.31
N THR A 114 -11.12 -6.22 -15.14
CA THR A 114 -10.48 -6.79 -13.95
C THR A 114 -10.89 -5.93 -12.76
N ALA A 115 -11.41 -6.56 -11.70
CA ALA A 115 -11.67 -5.90 -10.43
C ALA A 115 -10.43 -5.09 -10.02
N PRO A 116 -10.59 -3.86 -9.50
CA PRO A 116 -9.43 -3.01 -9.28
C PRO A 116 -8.54 -3.65 -8.19
N ALA A 117 -7.29 -3.88 -8.60
CA ALA A 117 -6.38 -4.80 -7.92
C ALA A 117 -5.89 -4.20 -6.60
N ARG A 118 -6.05 -4.96 -5.53
CA ARG A 118 -5.37 -4.74 -4.25
C ARG A 118 -3.89 -4.47 -4.47
N THR A 119 -3.31 -3.58 -3.67
CA THR A 119 -1.85 -3.41 -3.64
C THR A 119 -1.22 -4.78 -3.34
N PRO A 120 -0.47 -5.37 -4.29
CA PRO A 120 0.18 -6.65 -4.06
C PRO A 120 1.19 -6.49 -2.92
N LEU A 121 1.43 -7.58 -2.19
CA LEU A 121 2.47 -7.64 -1.16
C LEU A 121 3.74 -8.25 -1.74
N LEU A 122 4.89 -7.88 -1.17
CA LEU A 122 6.15 -8.58 -1.43
C LEU A 122 6.04 -10.05 -1.04
N ASP A 123 6.60 -10.93 -1.86
CA ASP A 123 6.72 -12.35 -1.49
C ASP A 123 7.83 -12.57 -0.44
N ALA A 124 7.94 -13.80 0.08
CA ALA A 124 8.91 -14.10 1.14
C ALA A 124 10.37 -13.89 0.72
N ARG A 125 10.71 -14.14 -0.56
CA ARG A 125 12.07 -13.97 -1.08
C ARG A 125 12.41 -12.50 -1.24
N GLU A 126 11.44 -11.71 -1.71
CA GLU A 126 11.55 -10.27 -1.81
C GLU A 126 11.67 -9.61 -0.43
N GLN A 127 10.89 -10.06 0.54
CA GLN A 127 11.02 -9.63 1.93
C GLN A 127 12.41 -9.94 2.50
N ALA A 128 12.93 -11.15 2.30
CA ALA A 128 14.28 -11.52 2.72
C ALA A 128 15.35 -10.65 2.06
N LEU A 129 15.19 -10.33 0.77
CA LEU A 129 16.11 -9.46 0.05
C LEU A 129 16.15 -8.05 0.65
N VAL A 130 14.99 -7.42 0.87
CA VAL A 130 14.90 -6.09 1.48
C VAL A 130 15.52 -6.11 2.88
N LYS A 131 15.17 -7.10 3.70
CA LYS A 131 15.76 -7.26 5.04
C LYS A 131 17.28 -7.40 4.99
N ALA A 132 17.82 -8.21 4.08
CA ALA A 132 19.26 -8.44 3.98
C ALA A 132 20.04 -7.16 3.62
N PHE A 133 19.48 -6.33 2.74
CA PHE A 133 20.09 -5.04 2.37
C PHE A 133 20.03 -4.00 3.50
N GLU A 134 19.00 -4.08 4.34
CA GLU A 134 18.79 -3.18 5.48
C GLU A 134 19.44 -3.67 6.78
N LEU A 135 20.02 -4.88 6.75
CA LEU A 135 20.63 -5.51 7.92
C LEU A 135 22.05 -5.01 8.15
N ALA A 136 22.27 -4.34 9.29
CA ALA A 136 23.61 -4.03 9.76
C ALA A 136 24.26 -5.27 10.40
N LEU A 137 25.59 -5.40 10.36
CA LEU A 137 26.26 -6.55 10.97
C LEU A 137 26.07 -6.59 12.50
N ASP A 138 25.93 -5.43 13.14
CA ASP A 138 25.70 -5.25 14.58
C ASP A 138 24.22 -5.19 14.98
N ASP A 139 23.30 -5.46 14.05
CA ASP A 139 21.88 -5.61 14.35
C ASP A 139 21.61 -6.79 15.30
N SER A 140 20.57 -6.65 16.12
CA SER A 140 20.11 -7.70 17.02
C SER A 140 19.17 -8.73 16.35
N ALA A 141 18.81 -8.55 15.07
CA ALA A 141 17.96 -9.48 14.35
C ALA A 141 18.61 -10.87 14.25
N GLU A 142 17.84 -11.91 14.54
CA GLU A 142 18.33 -13.28 14.46
C GLU A 142 18.37 -13.74 12.99
N VAL A 143 19.52 -14.28 12.59
CA VAL A 143 19.77 -14.70 11.21
C VAL A 143 20.15 -16.17 11.19
N THR A 144 19.49 -16.92 10.33
CA THR A 144 19.86 -18.29 9.98
C THR A 144 20.27 -18.34 8.52
N ILE A 145 21.37 -19.02 8.24
CA ILE A 145 21.90 -19.21 6.89
C ILE A 145 21.74 -20.69 6.56
N PRO A 146 20.80 -21.03 5.65
CA PRO A 146 20.56 -22.42 5.27
C PRO A 146 21.81 -23.11 4.69
N ASP A 147 21.94 -24.44 4.90
CA ASP A 147 23.09 -25.21 4.41
C ASP A 147 23.23 -25.14 2.88
N ASP A 148 22.13 -25.13 2.14
CA ASP A 148 22.12 -24.99 0.68
C ASP A 148 22.63 -23.61 0.22
N VAL A 149 22.49 -22.56 1.04
CA VAL A 149 23.09 -21.25 0.77
C VAL A 149 24.60 -21.30 0.99
N LEU A 150 25.06 -22.00 2.04
CA LEU A 150 26.49 -22.18 2.31
C LEU A 150 27.16 -23.05 1.24
N ASP A 151 26.48 -24.08 0.76
CA ASP A 151 26.96 -24.92 -0.34
C ASP A 151 27.15 -24.11 -1.62
N ASP A 152 26.18 -23.25 -1.98
CA ASP A 152 26.30 -22.37 -3.14
C ASP A 152 27.37 -21.28 -2.94
N LEU A 153 27.56 -20.77 -1.72
CA LEU A 153 28.67 -19.89 -1.38
C LEU A 153 30.01 -20.57 -1.65
N PHE A 154 30.21 -21.80 -1.15
CA PHE A 154 31.46 -22.55 -1.35
C PHE A 154 31.69 -22.92 -2.81
N LYS A 155 30.62 -23.25 -3.54
CA LYS A 155 30.68 -23.61 -4.95
C LYS A 155 31.04 -22.41 -5.83
N THR A 156 30.41 -21.26 -5.58
CA THR A 156 30.52 -20.08 -6.44
C THR A 156 31.75 -19.24 -6.09
N TYR A 157 32.06 -19.12 -4.79
CA TYR A 157 33.11 -18.23 -4.29
C TYR A 157 34.30 -18.95 -3.67
N GLY A 158 34.38 -20.29 -3.74
CA GLY A 158 35.41 -21.09 -3.08
C GLY A 158 36.86 -20.83 -3.53
N SER A 159 37.07 -20.11 -4.64
CA SER A 159 38.38 -19.61 -5.08
C SER A 159 38.78 -18.30 -4.41
N THR A 160 37.86 -17.64 -3.69
CA THR A 160 38.14 -16.38 -3.00
C THR A 160 38.81 -16.66 -1.66
N PRO A 161 39.89 -15.95 -1.28
CA PRO A 161 40.64 -16.21 -0.04
C PRO A 161 39.81 -16.16 1.25
N ARG A 162 38.67 -15.47 1.24
CA ARG A 162 37.75 -15.35 2.38
C ARG A 162 36.80 -16.55 2.54
N VAL A 163 36.74 -17.43 1.55
CA VAL A 163 35.85 -18.60 1.54
C VAL A 163 36.67 -19.86 1.80
N PRO A 164 36.27 -20.71 2.75
CA PRO A 164 36.95 -21.98 3.03
C PRO A 164 37.05 -22.90 1.80
N ALA A 165 38.29 -23.22 1.40
CA ALA A 165 38.55 -24.07 0.25
C ALA A 165 38.48 -25.58 0.57
N THR A 166 38.93 -26.00 1.76
CA THR A 166 39.02 -27.43 2.12
C THR A 166 37.74 -27.94 2.78
N PRO A 167 37.42 -29.25 2.68
CA PRO A 167 36.27 -29.84 3.36
C PRO A 167 36.26 -29.58 4.87
N GLU A 168 37.42 -29.67 5.53
CA GLU A 168 37.57 -29.46 6.97
C GLU A 168 37.28 -28.01 7.35
N ALA A 169 37.80 -27.05 6.59
CA ALA A 169 37.56 -25.63 6.83
C ALA A 169 36.09 -25.24 6.55
N ARG A 170 35.45 -25.88 5.57
CA ARG A 170 34.01 -25.71 5.29
C ARG A 170 33.15 -26.26 6.43
N ALA A 171 33.52 -27.41 7.00
CA ALA A 171 32.82 -27.96 8.17
C ALA A 171 32.91 -27.00 9.37
N LEU A 172 34.10 -26.46 9.65
CA LEU A 172 34.29 -25.45 10.70
C LEU A 172 33.46 -24.19 10.45
N PHE A 173 33.38 -23.72 9.20
CA PHE A 173 32.59 -22.55 8.84
C PHE A 173 31.08 -22.75 9.02
N ARG A 174 30.56 -23.95 8.71
CA ARG A 174 29.13 -24.28 8.96
C ARG A 174 28.78 -24.22 10.45
N SER A 175 29.71 -24.62 11.32
CA SER A 175 29.54 -24.54 12.77
C SER A 175 29.86 -23.15 13.35
N ALA A 176 30.35 -22.21 12.54
CA ALA A 176 30.63 -20.85 12.99
C ALA A 176 29.33 -20.09 13.29
N PRO A 177 29.37 -19.04 14.14
CA PRO A 177 28.22 -18.18 14.35
C PRO A 177 27.71 -17.58 13.03
N ALA A 178 26.38 -17.47 12.90
CA ALA A 178 25.74 -16.91 11.70
C ALA A 178 26.30 -15.54 11.31
N ARG A 179 26.75 -14.73 12.29
CA ARG A 179 27.39 -13.44 12.04
C ARG A 179 28.66 -13.53 11.20
N VAL A 180 29.51 -14.53 11.44
CA VAL A 180 30.75 -14.75 10.67
C VAL A 180 30.43 -15.14 9.23
N GLN A 181 29.43 -16.01 9.08
CA GLN A 181 28.95 -16.43 7.77
C GLN A 181 28.33 -15.25 7.00
N LEU A 182 27.52 -14.42 7.67
CA LEU A 182 26.89 -13.23 7.10
C LEU A 182 27.92 -12.18 6.67
N GLU A 183 28.91 -11.89 7.52
CA GLU A 183 30.02 -10.98 7.20
C GLU A 183 30.76 -11.44 5.94
N THR A 184 30.95 -12.74 5.79
CA THR A 184 31.57 -13.32 4.59
C THR A 184 30.71 -13.07 3.35
N ILE A 185 29.41 -13.42 3.40
CA ILE A 185 28.43 -13.21 2.32
C ILE A 185 28.34 -11.73 1.92
N PHE A 186 28.30 -10.82 2.89
CA PHE A 186 28.21 -9.37 2.67
C PHE A 186 29.49 -8.81 2.07
N SER A 187 30.65 -9.23 2.57
CA SER A 187 31.94 -8.74 2.07
C SER A 187 32.23 -9.17 0.63
N LEU A 188 31.72 -10.33 0.22
CA LEU A 188 31.77 -10.81 -1.15
C LEU A 188 30.74 -10.14 -2.06
N ARG A 189 29.75 -9.43 -1.49
CA ARG A 189 28.58 -8.90 -2.20
C ARG A 189 27.83 -9.99 -2.98
N ALA A 190 27.70 -11.19 -2.40
CA ALA A 190 26.99 -12.32 -2.99
C ALA A 190 25.46 -12.12 -2.95
N ARG A 191 24.98 -11.09 -3.66
CA ARG A 191 23.59 -10.59 -3.62
C ARG A 191 22.55 -11.64 -4.02
N GLU A 192 22.93 -12.58 -4.88
CA GLU A 192 22.09 -13.70 -5.30
C GLU A 192 21.73 -14.65 -4.15
N LEU A 193 22.49 -14.63 -3.05
CA LEU A 193 22.22 -15.42 -1.85
C LEU A 193 21.25 -14.72 -0.89
N TYR A 194 21.11 -13.40 -0.98
CA TYR A 194 20.34 -12.59 -0.02
C TYR A 194 18.86 -12.99 0.08
N PRO A 195 18.14 -13.28 -1.02
CA PRO A 195 16.73 -13.69 -0.96
C PRO A 195 16.48 -15.04 -0.26
N ARG A 196 17.55 -15.79 0.08
CA ARG A 196 17.48 -17.10 0.72
C ARG A 196 17.91 -17.07 2.19
N LEU A 197 18.38 -15.93 2.68
CA LEU A 197 18.69 -15.75 4.09
C LEU A 197 17.39 -15.74 4.90
N ILE A 198 17.41 -16.38 6.06
CA ILE A 198 16.28 -16.37 6.98
C ILE A 198 16.58 -15.32 8.05
N ILE A 199 15.94 -14.16 7.93
CA ILE A 199 16.07 -13.05 8.89
C ILE A 199 14.77 -12.99 9.70
N LEU A 200 14.85 -13.34 10.98
CA LEU A 200 13.71 -13.36 11.87
C LEU A 200 13.38 -11.95 12.35
N GLY A 201 12.13 -11.54 12.15
CA GLY A 201 11.69 -10.17 12.40
C GLY A 201 12.26 -9.16 11.40
N LEU A 202 12.21 -7.87 11.76
CA LEU A 202 12.72 -6.77 10.95
C LEU A 202 14.10 -6.36 11.47
N PRO A 203 15.08 -6.01 10.61
CA PRO A 203 16.28 -5.24 10.98
C PRO A 203 15.95 -3.90 11.64
N ASP A 204 16.89 -3.29 12.36
CA ASP A 204 16.75 -2.04 13.11
C ASP A 204 16.17 -0.90 12.29
N SER A 205 16.69 -0.66 11.08
CA SER A 205 16.19 0.41 10.21
C SER A 205 14.71 0.18 9.84
N LEU A 206 14.32 -1.06 9.62
CA LEU A 206 12.95 -1.44 9.26
C LEU A 206 12.02 -1.54 10.47
N ARG A 207 12.53 -1.88 11.66
CA ARG A 207 11.80 -1.77 12.93
C ARG A 207 11.47 -0.32 13.23
N ARG A 208 12.44 0.59 13.09
CA ARG A 208 12.22 2.03 13.21
C ARG A 208 11.24 2.55 12.18
N PHE A 209 11.31 2.12 10.92
CA PHE A 209 10.28 2.45 9.95
C PHE A 209 8.88 1.99 10.42
N ARG A 210 8.77 0.73 10.89
CA ARG A 210 7.51 0.20 11.40
C ARG A 210 6.95 1.07 12.53
N ASP A 211 7.79 1.40 13.51
CA ASP A 211 7.35 1.98 14.76
C ASP A 211 7.20 3.51 14.66
N ASP A 212 8.17 4.19 14.04
CA ASP A 212 8.27 5.66 14.01
C ASP A 212 7.50 6.29 12.83
N VAL A 213 7.16 5.51 11.81
CA VAL A 213 6.48 6.01 10.59
C VAL A 213 5.21 5.23 10.29
N HIS A 214 5.37 3.92 10.06
CA HIS A 214 4.32 3.09 9.52
C HIS A 214 3.12 3.02 10.47
N ALA A 215 3.34 2.55 11.70
CA ALA A 215 2.35 2.44 12.76
C ALA A 215 2.01 3.80 13.38
N ALA A 216 2.98 4.70 13.48
CA ALA A 216 2.81 6.00 14.13
C ALA A 216 1.79 6.90 13.43
N TYR A 217 1.78 6.91 12.09
CA TYR A 217 0.85 7.75 11.34
C TYR A 217 0.54 7.30 9.90
N LEU A 218 1.44 6.58 9.22
CA LEU A 218 1.25 6.25 7.80
C LEU A 218 -0.03 5.42 7.59
N VAL A 219 -0.24 4.34 8.34
CA VAL A 219 -1.41 3.47 8.15
C VAL A 219 -2.74 4.13 8.50
N SER A 220 -2.75 5.00 9.50
CA SER A 220 -3.98 5.61 10.03
C SER A 220 -4.36 6.90 9.33
N ALA A 221 -3.40 7.63 8.75
CA ALA A 221 -3.64 8.91 8.10
C ALA A 221 -3.50 8.85 6.57
N CYS A 222 -2.52 8.09 6.06
CA CYS A 222 -2.16 8.10 4.64
C CYS A 222 -2.73 6.87 3.90
N ALA A 223 -2.44 5.67 4.39
CA ALA A 223 -2.85 4.41 3.77
C ALA A 223 -4.29 3.99 4.17
N THR A 224 -5.20 4.95 4.30
CA THR A 224 -6.61 4.67 4.57
C THR A 224 -7.35 4.40 3.27
N ALA A 225 -8.49 3.70 3.35
CA ALA A 225 -9.35 3.45 2.18
C ALA A 225 -9.86 4.75 1.52
N ALA A 226 -9.90 5.86 2.26
CA ALA A 226 -10.31 7.17 1.75
C ALA A 226 -9.19 7.89 0.97
N CYS A 227 -7.94 7.50 1.18
CA CYS A 227 -6.75 8.17 0.65
C CYS A 227 -5.93 7.17 -0.17
N HIS A 228 -4.73 6.81 0.29
CA HIS A 228 -3.77 6.02 -0.46
C HIS A 228 -3.87 4.51 -0.24
N GLY A 229 -4.79 4.03 0.60
CA GLY A 229 -5.02 2.61 0.84
C GLY A 229 -6.26 2.04 0.14
N GLY A 230 -6.98 2.87 -0.61
CA GLY A 230 -8.24 2.50 -1.25
C GLY A 230 -8.14 2.36 -2.76
N GLN A 231 -9.25 1.96 -3.36
CA GLN A 231 -9.38 1.76 -4.81
C GLN A 231 -9.19 3.05 -5.62
N GLU A 232 -9.21 4.22 -4.99
CA GLU A 232 -9.06 5.53 -5.64
C GLU A 232 -7.72 6.20 -5.34
N ALA A 233 -6.74 5.46 -4.80
CA ALA A 233 -5.44 5.97 -4.31
C ALA A 233 -4.53 6.66 -5.36
N GLY A 234 -4.97 6.85 -6.60
CA GLY A 234 -4.10 7.28 -7.70
C GLY A 234 -2.90 6.35 -7.87
N ARG A 235 -1.75 6.88 -8.27
CA ARG A 235 -0.50 6.12 -8.45
C ARG A 235 0.15 5.66 -7.14
N LEU A 236 -0.01 6.45 -6.08
CA LEU A 236 0.51 6.13 -4.75
C LEU A 236 -0.52 5.28 -4.02
N ALA A 237 -0.42 3.96 -4.20
CA ALA A 237 -1.28 2.99 -3.52
C ALA A 237 -0.46 2.19 -2.49
N PHE A 238 -0.70 2.45 -1.20
CA PHE A 238 -0.14 1.69 -0.10
C PHE A 238 -0.89 0.38 0.11
N ALA A 239 -0.21 -0.60 0.69
CA ALA A 239 -0.78 -1.84 1.12
C ALA A 239 -1.50 -1.70 2.47
N THR A 240 -2.69 -2.27 2.55
CA THR A 240 -3.59 -2.22 3.71
C THR A 240 -3.91 -3.62 4.25
N GLY A 241 -2.92 -4.52 4.21
CA GLY A 241 -3.06 -5.89 4.69
C GLY A 241 -3.50 -5.98 6.17
N ARG A 242 -4.09 -7.11 6.56
CA ARG A 242 -4.40 -7.40 7.97
C ARG A 242 -3.52 -8.56 8.46
N PRO A 243 -2.78 -8.41 9.57
CA PRO A 243 -2.67 -7.20 10.39
C PRO A 243 -1.86 -6.08 9.68
N PRO A 244 -2.16 -4.80 9.97
CA PRO A 244 -1.54 -3.67 9.27
C PRO A 244 -0.03 -3.60 9.49
N ASN A 245 0.46 -4.00 10.66
CA ASN A 245 1.89 -3.99 10.99
C ASN A 245 2.56 -5.36 10.83
N SER A 246 2.04 -6.24 9.96
CA SER A 246 2.77 -7.43 9.55
C SER A 246 4.03 -7.06 8.75
N ASP A 247 5.10 -7.86 8.86
CA ASP A 247 6.34 -7.66 8.09
C ASP A 247 6.05 -7.47 6.59
N ALA A 248 5.18 -8.30 6.01
CA ALA A 248 4.82 -8.20 4.60
C ALA A 248 4.24 -6.83 4.25
N ASN A 249 3.32 -6.29 5.07
CA ASN A 249 2.69 -5.00 4.81
C ASN A 249 3.67 -3.84 5.03
N VAL A 250 4.46 -3.90 6.11
CA VAL A 250 5.48 -2.90 6.45
C VAL A 250 6.54 -2.82 5.34
N LEU A 251 7.11 -3.95 4.94
CA LEU A 251 8.15 -4.01 3.91
C LEU A 251 7.62 -3.57 2.55
N THR A 252 6.39 -3.95 2.21
CA THR A 252 5.75 -3.49 0.97
C THR A 252 5.58 -1.97 0.98
N ASN A 253 5.07 -1.39 2.06
CA ASN A 253 4.90 0.06 2.18
C ASN A 253 6.23 0.81 2.23
N PHE A 254 7.27 0.22 2.82
CA PHE A 254 8.63 0.74 2.75
C PHE A 254 9.12 0.81 1.29
N VAL A 255 9.02 -0.28 0.53
CA VAL A 255 9.44 -0.32 -0.88
C VAL A 255 8.64 0.65 -1.74
N ILE A 256 7.34 0.79 -1.49
CA ILE A 256 6.52 1.80 -2.18
C ILE A 256 7.05 3.21 -1.87
N ALA A 257 7.31 3.53 -0.60
CA ALA A 257 7.80 4.84 -0.20
C ALA A 257 9.22 5.14 -0.71
N ASP A 258 10.10 4.15 -0.73
CA ASP A 258 11.48 4.26 -1.22
C ASP A 258 11.54 4.51 -2.74
N ARG A 259 10.60 3.93 -3.50
CA ARG A 259 10.58 4.02 -4.98
C ARG A 259 9.67 5.10 -5.53
N PHE A 260 8.70 5.60 -4.77
CA PHE A 260 7.72 6.53 -5.30
C PHE A 260 8.28 7.94 -5.46
N VAL A 261 8.10 8.49 -6.66
CA VAL A 261 8.41 9.88 -6.98
C VAL A 261 7.12 10.57 -7.43
N ALA A 262 6.77 11.65 -6.75
CA ALA A 262 5.67 12.53 -7.14
C ALA A 262 6.19 13.63 -8.08
N LEU A 263 5.26 14.30 -8.76
CA LEU A 263 5.53 15.58 -9.39
C LEU A 263 4.92 16.66 -8.49
N ALA A 264 5.76 17.46 -7.84
CA ALA A 264 5.34 18.66 -7.13
C ALA A 264 5.86 19.87 -7.90
N ASP A 265 4.96 20.78 -8.29
CA ASP A 265 5.27 21.95 -9.14
C ASP A 265 6.03 21.59 -10.44
N GLY A 266 5.68 20.44 -11.02
CA GLY A 266 6.30 19.92 -12.24
C GLY A 266 7.71 19.35 -12.05
N GLN A 267 8.22 19.30 -10.82
CA GLN A 267 9.52 18.72 -10.50
C GLN A 267 9.38 17.35 -9.82
N PRO A 268 10.24 16.38 -10.14
CA PRO A 268 10.26 15.10 -9.45
C PRO A 268 10.67 15.31 -7.99
N GLN A 269 9.83 14.86 -7.06
CA GLN A 269 10.09 14.88 -5.63
C GLN A 269 9.90 13.46 -5.07
N PRO A 270 10.92 12.88 -4.44
CA PRO A 270 10.80 11.55 -3.85
C PRO A 270 9.90 11.59 -2.61
N LEU A 271 9.19 10.49 -2.37
CA LEU A 271 8.42 10.36 -1.14
C LEU A 271 9.36 10.29 0.09
N LEU A 272 10.51 9.64 -0.08
CA LEU A 272 11.63 9.63 0.86
C LEU A 272 12.85 10.29 0.21
N ASP A 273 13.18 11.52 0.64
CA ASP A 273 14.38 12.24 0.23
C ASP A 273 15.53 11.90 1.18
N TRP A 274 16.37 10.97 0.78
CA TRP A 274 17.50 10.53 1.60
C TRP A 274 18.63 11.57 1.73
N ALA A 275 18.74 12.49 0.76
CA ALA A 275 19.79 13.51 0.75
C ALA A 275 19.39 14.74 1.58
N SER A 276 18.09 15.04 1.62
CA SER A 276 17.50 16.09 2.44
C SER A 276 16.26 15.55 3.15
N PRO A 277 16.42 14.76 4.23
CA PRO A 277 15.34 14.06 4.93
C PRO A 277 14.12 14.91 5.24
N GLU A 278 14.31 16.16 5.63
CA GLU A 278 13.25 17.11 5.95
C GLU A 278 12.37 17.42 4.73
N ARG A 279 12.89 17.32 3.51
CA ARG A 279 12.18 17.56 2.25
C ARG A 279 11.39 16.35 1.76
N SER A 280 11.53 15.19 2.40
CA SER A 280 10.74 13.98 2.09
C SER A 280 9.25 14.32 2.08
N LEU A 281 8.56 14.05 0.97
CA LEU A 281 7.11 14.31 0.89
C LEU A 281 6.34 13.55 1.97
N LEU A 282 6.84 12.39 2.42
CA LEU A 282 6.21 11.63 3.49
C LEU A 282 6.13 12.42 4.80
N LEU A 283 7.13 13.26 5.07
CA LEU A 283 7.15 14.16 6.23
C LEU A 283 6.39 15.45 5.94
N GLN A 284 6.62 16.08 4.78
CA GLN A 284 6.00 17.36 4.43
C GLN A 284 4.46 17.26 4.38
N TYR A 285 3.95 16.19 3.77
CA TYR A 285 2.51 15.98 3.62
C TYR A 285 1.80 15.52 4.90
N ALA A 286 2.56 15.13 5.92
CA ALA A 286 2.03 14.79 7.23
C ALA A 286 1.90 16.01 8.15
N LEU A 287 2.57 17.11 7.86
CA LEU A 287 2.54 18.36 8.62
C LEU A 287 1.29 19.20 8.34
N PRO A 288 0.92 20.13 9.23
CA PRO A 288 0.01 21.24 8.91
C PRO A 288 0.52 22.02 7.69
N ARG A 289 -0.39 22.46 6.81
CA ARG A 289 -0.02 23.20 5.57
C ARG A 289 0.70 24.53 5.85
N ASP A 290 0.40 25.18 6.96
CA ASP A 290 1.07 26.40 7.40
C ASP A 290 2.50 26.17 7.94
N GLU A 291 2.91 24.92 8.19
CA GLU A 291 4.27 24.54 8.58
C GLU A 291 5.05 23.77 7.49
N ALA A 292 4.33 23.21 6.52
CA ALA A 292 4.90 22.47 5.41
C ALA A 292 5.53 23.42 4.38
N GLN A 293 6.63 22.98 3.77
CA GLN A 293 7.21 23.64 2.59
C GLN A 293 6.52 23.19 1.31
N LEU A 294 6.05 21.94 1.31
CA LEU A 294 5.31 21.32 0.22
C LEU A 294 4.01 20.77 0.79
N ASP A 295 2.90 21.39 0.43
CA ASP A 295 1.59 21.01 0.92
C ASP A 295 1.12 19.70 0.30
N HIS A 296 0.46 18.88 1.13
CA HIS A 296 -0.29 17.76 0.57
C HIS A 296 -1.40 18.32 -0.36
N PRO A 297 -1.50 17.83 -1.61
CA PRO A 297 -2.55 18.24 -2.54
C PRO A 297 -3.96 18.08 -1.94
N PRO A 298 -4.95 18.87 -2.35
CA PRO A 298 -6.32 18.64 -1.91
C PRO A 298 -6.77 17.21 -2.22
N ALA A 299 -7.41 16.55 -1.26
CA ALA A 299 -7.99 15.23 -1.42
C ALA A 299 -9.53 15.36 -1.43
N PRO A 300 -10.14 15.71 -2.58
CA PRO A 300 -11.57 15.96 -2.64
C PRO A 300 -12.36 14.68 -2.40
N GLY A 301 -13.28 14.74 -1.43
CA GLY A 301 -14.29 13.70 -1.22
C GLY A 301 -15.42 13.76 -2.26
N PRO A 302 -16.40 12.85 -2.19
CA PRO A 302 -17.57 12.85 -3.09
C PRO A 302 -18.36 14.16 -3.06
N ASP A 303 -18.31 14.88 -1.94
CA ASP A 303 -18.94 16.18 -1.72
C ASP A 303 -18.07 17.37 -2.17
N GLY A 304 -16.93 17.09 -2.83
CA GLY A 304 -15.98 18.09 -3.31
C GLY A 304 -15.14 18.77 -2.23
N ARG A 305 -15.33 18.41 -0.95
CA ARG A 305 -14.57 18.98 0.16
C ARG A 305 -13.25 18.26 0.36
N ASP A 306 -12.23 19.00 0.75
CA ASP A 306 -10.92 18.44 1.07
C ASP A 306 -10.99 17.59 2.36
N ARG A 307 -10.73 16.29 2.19
CA ARG A 307 -10.72 15.30 3.26
C ARG A 307 -9.35 15.15 3.91
N TRP A 308 -8.31 15.76 3.34
CA TRP A 308 -6.98 15.71 3.93
C TRP A 308 -6.97 16.34 5.32
N ARG A 309 -6.21 15.73 6.23
CA ARG A 309 -5.92 16.21 7.57
C ARG A 309 -4.46 15.93 7.88
N GLN A 310 -3.82 16.84 8.61
CA GLN A 310 -2.47 16.64 9.12
C GLN A 310 -2.40 15.37 9.99
N ALA A 311 -1.32 14.61 9.84
CA ALA A 311 -1.08 13.41 10.63
C ALA A 311 -0.19 13.70 11.85
N LEU A 312 0.64 14.74 11.73
CA LEU A 312 1.55 15.26 12.73
C LEU A 312 1.07 16.64 13.18
N SER A 313 1.29 17.00 14.44
CA SER A 313 0.84 18.29 14.98
C SER A 313 1.73 19.47 14.57
N GLY A 314 2.92 19.21 14.02
CA GLY A 314 3.90 20.20 13.61
C GLY A 314 5.32 19.64 13.68
N ARG A 315 6.33 20.48 13.43
CA ARG A 315 7.75 20.06 13.46
C ARG A 315 8.27 19.70 14.86
N GLN A 316 7.56 20.12 15.90
CA GLN A 316 7.88 19.78 17.29
C GLN A 316 7.20 18.47 17.76
N ASP A 317 6.38 17.84 16.92
CA ASP A 317 5.77 16.53 17.22
C ASP A 317 6.89 15.49 17.43
N PRO A 318 6.93 14.76 18.58
CA PRO A 318 7.93 13.71 18.80
C PRO A 318 7.95 12.65 17.69
N ARG A 319 6.81 12.39 17.04
CA ARG A 319 6.72 11.46 15.90
C ARG A 319 7.39 12.02 14.65
N TYR A 320 7.32 13.34 14.43
CA TYR A 320 8.08 13.99 13.35
C TYR A 320 9.59 13.81 13.57
N ALA A 321 10.07 14.09 14.79
CA ALA A 321 11.47 13.95 15.14
C ALA A 321 11.96 12.50 15.00
N ALA A 322 11.17 11.52 15.46
CA ALA A 322 11.48 10.09 15.33
C ALA A 322 11.52 9.65 13.87
N ALA A 323 10.53 10.01 13.06
CA ALA A 323 10.49 9.72 11.63
C ALA A 323 11.69 10.35 10.89
N LEU A 324 12.01 11.61 11.20
CA LEU A 324 13.17 12.29 10.61
C LEU A 324 14.50 11.62 11.02
N GLN A 325 14.63 11.23 12.29
CA GLN A 325 15.80 10.50 12.77
C GLN A 325 15.93 9.15 12.06
N TRP A 326 14.82 8.44 11.85
CA TRP A 326 14.81 7.21 11.08
C TRP A 326 15.32 7.43 9.65
N VAL A 327 14.76 8.40 8.90
CA VAL A 327 15.20 8.66 7.51
C VAL A 327 16.71 8.93 7.45
N ARG A 328 17.24 9.69 8.41
CA ARG A 328 18.68 9.99 8.53
C ARG A 328 19.55 8.78 8.88
N SER A 329 18.97 7.73 9.47
CA SER A 329 19.69 6.54 9.93
C SER A 329 19.80 5.43 8.87
N VAL A 330 19.01 5.51 7.79
CA VAL A 330 18.97 4.48 6.76
C VAL A 330 20.28 4.46 5.96
N VAL A 331 20.74 3.26 5.60
CA VAL A 331 22.00 3.03 4.89
C VAL A 331 22.06 3.82 3.57
N GLN A 332 23.20 4.49 3.35
CA GLN A 332 23.55 5.22 2.12
C GLN A 332 24.88 4.73 1.53
N PRO A 333 25.04 4.70 0.18
CA PRO A 333 24.00 4.97 -0.82
C PRO A 333 22.90 3.89 -0.80
N ARG A 334 21.66 4.27 -1.16
CA ARG A 334 20.54 3.33 -1.22
C ARG A 334 20.85 2.17 -2.17
N PRO A 335 20.65 0.91 -1.74
CA PRO A 335 20.78 -0.23 -2.63
C PRO A 335 19.61 -0.29 -3.61
N GLU A 336 19.88 -0.69 -4.84
CA GLU A 336 18.82 -1.12 -5.74
C GLU A 336 18.38 -2.54 -5.38
N PHE A 337 17.15 -2.67 -4.91
CA PHE A 337 16.53 -3.98 -4.71
C PHE A 337 16.09 -4.55 -6.06
N ASP A 338 16.67 -5.66 -6.50
CA ASP A 338 16.20 -6.39 -7.69
C ASP A 338 14.90 -7.16 -7.38
N LEU A 339 13.82 -6.41 -7.13
CA LEU A 339 12.49 -6.93 -6.80
C LEU A 339 11.68 -7.12 -8.08
N ARG A 340 10.90 -8.20 -8.10
CA ARG A 340 9.89 -8.47 -9.13
C ARG A 340 8.57 -7.78 -8.83
N TYR A 341 8.47 -7.15 -7.67
CA TYR A 341 7.35 -6.37 -7.21
C TYR A 341 6.85 -5.40 -8.28
N LYS A 342 5.58 -5.57 -8.65
CA LYS A 342 4.86 -4.66 -9.52
C LYS A 342 3.83 -3.91 -8.67
N PRO A 343 3.92 -2.58 -8.54
CA PRO A 343 2.89 -1.84 -7.81
C PRO A 343 1.53 -2.02 -8.50
N ALA A 344 0.44 -1.91 -7.74
CA ALA A 344 -0.92 -2.01 -8.30
C ALA A 344 -1.13 -1.01 -9.45
N ARG A 345 -0.42 0.12 -9.41
CA ARG A 345 -0.40 1.14 -10.45
C ARG A 345 1.03 1.61 -10.68
N PRO A 346 1.43 1.90 -11.93
CA PRO A 346 2.79 2.35 -12.23
C PRO A 346 3.20 3.59 -11.44
N PHE A 347 4.41 3.56 -10.88
CA PHE A 347 5.02 4.71 -10.20
C PHE A 347 5.52 5.79 -11.15
N GLU A 348 5.46 5.62 -12.47
CA GLU A 348 5.72 6.68 -13.46
C GLU A 348 4.42 7.19 -14.08
N PRO A 349 4.25 8.53 -14.24
CA PRO A 349 3.06 9.06 -14.88
C PRO A 349 3.03 8.54 -16.33
N PRO A 350 1.85 8.27 -16.90
CA PRO A 350 1.76 7.84 -18.29
C PRO A 350 2.43 8.88 -19.19
N THR A 351 3.39 8.47 -20.01
CA THR A 351 3.95 9.34 -21.04
C THR A 351 2.80 9.76 -21.96
N ALA A 352 2.54 11.07 -22.07
CA ALA A 352 1.50 11.55 -22.97
C ALA A 352 1.75 11.00 -24.38
N PRO A 353 0.72 10.53 -25.11
CA PRO A 353 0.89 10.13 -26.49
C PRO A 353 1.46 11.33 -27.28
N PRO A 354 2.37 11.10 -28.25
CA PRO A 354 2.93 12.17 -29.05
C PRO A 354 1.76 12.95 -29.65
N THR A 355 1.72 14.25 -29.37
CA THR A 355 0.74 15.16 -29.95
C THR A 355 0.95 15.10 -31.45
N ASN A 356 0.02 14.48 -32.19
CA ASN A 356 0.04 14.51 -33.64
C ASN A 356 0.02 15.97 -34.05
N ALA A 357 1.18 16.46 -34.51
CA ALA A 357 1.34 17.76 -35.08
C ALA A 357 0.31 17.90 -36.20
N THR A 358 -0.49 18.95 -36.08
CA THR A 358 -1.53 19.39 -36.99
C THR A 358 -1.05 19.31 -38.43
N ALA A 359 -1.64 18.41 -39.22
CA ALA A 359 -1.55 18.47 -40.66
C ALA A 359 -2.15 19.81 -41.10
N SER A 360 -1.32 20.68 -41.68
CA SER A 360 -1.80 21.91 -42.33
C SER A 360 -2.70 21.55 -43.51
N PRO A 361 -3.81 22.27 -43.73
CA PRO A 361 -4.67 22.01 -44.88
C PRO A 361 -3.95 22.40 -46.19
N PRO A 362 -4.16 21.66 -47.28
CA PRO A 362 -3.56 21.98 -48.58
C PRO A 362 -4.12 23.29 -49.14
N ARG A 363 -3.25 24.03 -49.83
CA ARG A 363 -3.58 25.25 -50.58
C ARG A 363 -4.32 24.98 -51.88
#